data_AF-A0A7W0D7N9-F1
#
_entry.id   AF-A0A7W0D7N9-F1
#
_cell.length_a   1.000
_cell.length_b   1.000
_cell.length_c   1.000
_cell.angle_alpha   90.00
_cell.angle_beta   90.00
_cell.angle_gamma   90.00
#
_symmetry.space_group_name_H-M   'P 1'
#
loop_
_entity.id
_entity.type
_entity.pdbx_description
1 polymer ?
#
loop_
_entity_poly.entity_id
_entity_poly.type
_entity_poly.pdbx_seq_one_letter_code
_entity_poly.pdbx_strand_id
1 'polypeptide(L)' 'MRSACGLPYLIKKNGYSCFEKALRQEEKQYNEMPEAFKGHYSFDEDGNLIELRNPNEAKEMMNNFFASKNSRN' A
#
# COMPACT_ATOMS: atom_id res chain seq x y z
N MET A 1 5.00 -3.42 -0.05
CA MET A 1 5.90 -4.35 -0.75
C MET A 1 5.74 -4.28 -2.29
N ARG A 2 4.78 -3.50 -2.80
CA ARG A 2 4.54 -3.23 -4.23
C ARG A 2 5.55 -2.33 -4.95
N SER A 3 6.39 -1.59 -4.23
CA SER A 3 7.41 -0.71 -4.83
C SER A 3 8.44 -1.53 -5.63
N ALA A 4 9.18 -0.88 -6.53
CA ALA A 4 10.20 -1.54 -7.34
C ALA A 4 11.22 -2.32 -6.50
N CYS A 5 11.58 -1.81 -5.32
CA CYS A 5 12.54 -2.41 -4.38
C CYS A 5 11.96 -3.55 -3.52
N GLY A 6 10.65 -3.82 -3.61
CA GLY A 6 9.96 -4.87 -2.87
C GLY A 6 9.84 -6.20 -3.63
N LEU A 7 8.61 -6.72 -3.74
CA LEU A 7 8.34 -7.97 -4.45
C LEU A 7 8.80 -7.95 -5.93
N PRO A 8 8.63 -6.87 -6.71
CA PRO A 8 9.19 -6.78 -8.06
C PRO A 8 10.70 -7.05 -8.12
N TYR A 9 11.48 -6.47 -7.20
CA TYR A 9 12.92 -6.74 -7.12
C TYR A 9 13.21 -8.21 -6.78
N LEU A 10 12.47 -8.79 -5.81
CA LEU A 10 12.65 -10.20 -5.44
C LEU A 10 12.31 -11.17 -6.58
N ILE A 11 11.29 -10.85 -7.40
CA ILE A 11 10.96 -11.60 -8.62
C ILE A 11 12.13 -11.51 -9.60
N LYS A 12 12.63 -10.30 -9.89
CA LYS A 12 13.74 -10.09 -10.83
C LYS A 12 15.03 -10.79 -10.37
N LYS A 13 15.30 -10.81 -9.07
CA LYS A 13 16.53 -11.37 -8.50
C LYS A 13 16.51 -12.90 -8.37
N ASN A 14 15.38 -13.48 -7.95
CA ASN A 14 15.33 -14.89 -7.56
C ASN A 14 14.47 -15.76 -8.49
N GLY A 15 13.55 -15.17 -9.28
CA GLY A 15 12.72 -15.90 -10.24
C GLY A 15 11.70 -16.86 -9.62
N TYR A 16 11.39 -16.75 -8.33
CA TYR A 16 10.43 -17.64 -7.68
C TYR A 16 8.98 -17.24 -7.95
N SER A 17 8.19 -18.19 -8.46
CA SER A 17 6.76 -18.00 -8.78
C SER A 17 5.88 -17.64 -7.57
N CYS A 18 6.32 -17.97 -6.35
CA CYS A 18 5.62 -17.57 -5.13
C CYS A 18 5.61 -16.05 -4.94
N PHE A 19 6.66 -15.33 -5.36
CA PHE A 19 6.70 -13.87 -5.27
C PHE A 19 5.75 -13.20 -6.26
N GLU A 20 5.59 -13.76 -7.46
CA GLU A 20 4.58 -13.28 -8.42
C GLU A 20 3.16 -13.46 -7.88
N LYS A 21 2.87 -14.60 -7.26
CA LYS A 21 1.57 -14.86 -6.62
C LYS A 21 1.31 -13.88 -5.48
N ALA A 22 2.31 -13.65 -4.62
CA ALA A 22 2.23 -12.69 -3.54
C ALA A 22 1.99 -11.27 -4.05
N LEU A 23 2.72 -10.84 -5.09
CA LEU A 23 2.57 -9.51 -5.68
C LEU A 23 1.16 -9.33 -6.24
N ARG A 24 0.64 -10.31 -7.00
CA ARG A 24 -0.75 -10.26 -7.52
C ARG A 24 -1.79 -10.13 -6.41
N GLN A 25 -1.60 -10.83 -5.29
CA GLN A 25 -2.50 -10.73 -4.15
C GLN A 25 -2.41 -9.34 -3.49
N GLU A 26 -1.21 -8.82 -3.26
CA GLU A 26 -1.00 -7.50 -2.66
C GLU A 26 -1.59 -6.38 -3.54
N GLU A 27 -1.41 -6.47 -4.86
CA GLU A 27 -2.03 -5.58 -5.85
C GLU A 27 -3.55 -5.58 -5.73
N LYS A 28 -4.17 -6.77 -5.68
CA LYS A 28 -5.61 -6.93 -5.55
C LYS A 28 -6.12 -6.31 -4.24
N GLN A 29 -5.51 -6.69 -3.11
CA GLN A 29 -5.88 -6.20 -1.79
C GLN A 29 -5.74 -4.68 -1.69
N TYR A 30 -4.65 -4.14 -2.23
CA TYR A 30 -4.46 -2.71 -2.25
C TYR A 30 -5.56 -2.04 -3.08
N ASN A 31 -5.87 -2.51 -4.29
CA ASN A 31 -6.87 -1.88 -5.15
C ASN A 31 -8.29 -1.94 -4.55
N GLU A 32 -8.62 -3.03 -3.85
CA GLU A 32 -9.89 -3.19 -3.11
C GLU A 32 -9.98 -2.34 -1.84
N MET A 33 -8.85 -1.89 -1.30
CA MET A 33 -8.79 -1.08 -0.11
C MET A 33 -9.42 0.32 -0.35
N PRO A 34 -10.13 0.91 0.64
CA PRO A 34 -10.62 2.27 0.50
C PRO A 34 -9.47 3.29 0.34
N GLU A 35 -9.71 4.36 -0.43
CA GLU A 35 -8.71 5.42 -0.69
C GLU A 35 -8.11 6.02 0.59
N ALA A 36 -8.90 6.08 1.67
CA ALA A 36 -8.45 6.57 2.97
C ALA A 36 -7.26 5.78 3.58
N PHE A 37 -7.01 4.56 3.12
CA PHE A 37 -5.92 3.70 3.60
C PHE A 37 -4.80 3.53 2.56
N LYS A 38 -4.94 4.10 1.36
CA LYS A 38 -3.97 4.00 0.28
C LYS A 38 -2.96 5.15 0.30
N GLY A 39 -1.76 4.85 -0.16
CA GLY A 39 -0.77 5.87 -0.53
C GLY A 39 -0.18 6.66 0.64
N HIS A 40 -0.06 6.04 1.82
CA HIS A 40 0.56 6.68 2.98
C HIS A 40 2.07 6.49 3.02
N TYR A 41 2.55 5.33 2.56
CA TYR A 41 3.97 4.98 2.55
C TYR A 41 4.36 4.32 1.23
N SER A 42 5.64 4.46 0.86
CA SER A 42 6.28 3.73 -0.23
C SER A 42 7.75 3.51 0.09
N PHE A 43 8.50 2.96 -0.87
CA PHE A 43 9.96 2.92 -0.81
C PHE A 43 10.53 3.73 -1.97
N ASP A 44 11.64 4.42 -1.73
CA ASP A 44 12.42 5.09 -2.77
C ASP A 44 13.28 4.09 -3.58
N GLU A 45 14.10 4.62 -4.48
CA GLU A 45 14.99 3.86 -5.37
C GLU A 45 16.09 3.10 -4.61
N ASP A 46 16.48 3.60 -3.43
CA ASP A 46 17.47 2.98 -2.55
C ASP A 46 16.84 1.95 -1.60
N GLY A 47 15.50 1.85 -1.60
CA GLY A 47 14.76 0.94 -0.73
C GLY A 47 14.52 1.49 0.67
N ASN A 48 14.69 2.79 0.89
CA ASN A 48 14.31 3.44 2.14
C ASN A 48 12.80 3.66 2.19
N LEU A 49 12.21 3.49 3.37
CA LEU A 49 10.82 3.82 3.60
C LEU A 49 10.62 5.34 3.48
N ILE A 50 9.70 5.75 2.62
CA ILE A 50 9.30 7.14 2.45
C ILE A 50 7.82 7.30 2.81
N GLU A 51 7.52 8.44 3.42
CA GLU A 51 6.15 8.87 3.71
C GLU A 51 5.63 9.68 2.52
N LEU A 52 4.52 9.23 1.93
CA LEU A 52 3.91 9.87 0.75
C LEU A 52 2.87 10.92 1.14
N ARG A 53 2.34 10.83 2.36
CA ARG A 53 1.30 11.70 2.89
C ARG A 53 1.61 12.01 4.34
N ASN A 54 1.42 13.26 4.75
CA ASN A 54 1.61 13.67 6.14
C ASN A 54 0.76 12.83 7.12
N PRO A 55 1.28 12.47 8.32
CA PRO A 55 0.55 11.64 9.27
C PRO A 55 -0.81 12.23 9.69
N ASN A 56 -0.89 13.56 9.83
CA ASN A 56 -2.12 14.24 10.23
C ASN A 56 -3.18 14.16 9.14
N GLU A 57 -2.77 14.33 7.88
CA GLU A 57 -3.66 14.21 6.72
C GLU A 57 -4.14 12.76 6.57
N ALA A 58 -3.24 11.78 6.69
CA ALA A 58 -3.59 10.36 6.67
C ALA A 58 -4.60 10.01 7.78
N LYS A 59 -4.38 10.52 9.00
CA LYS A 59 -5.29 10.34 10.14
C LYS A 59 -6.65 10.97 9.87
N GLU A 60 -6.69 12.17 9.31
CA GLU A 60 -7.94 12.85 8.97
C GLU A 60 -8.74 12.06 7.93
N MET A 61 -8.10 11.56 6.88
CA MET A 61 -8.75 10.71 5.87
C MET A 61 -9.37 9.45 6.48
N MET A 62 -8.65 8.77 7.38
CA MET A 62 -9.17 7.58 8.06
C MET A 62 -10.35 7.93 8.97
N ASN A 63 -10.25 9.01 9.75
CA ASN A 63 -11.34 9.48 10.59
C ASN A 63 -12.60 9.80 9.78
N ASN A 64 -12.45 10.51 8.66
CA ASN A 64 -13.54 10.84 7.74
C ASN A 64 -14.17 9.58 7.14
N PHE A 65 -13.35 8.58 6.78
CA PHE A 65 -13.86 7.30 6.31
C PHE A 65 -14.74 6.61 7.37
N PHE A 66 -14.25 6.46 8.59
CA PHE A 66 -15.01 5.83 9.68
C PHE A 66 -16.25 6.62 10.07
N ALA A 67 -16.18 7.94 10.13
CA ALA A 67 -17.35 8.80 10.38
C ALA A 67 -18.43 8.57 9.31
N SER A 68 -18.05 8.53 8.03
CA SER A 68 -18.98 8.27 6.91
C SER A 68 -19.59 6.86 6.91
N LYS A 69 -18.98 5.90 7.61
CA LYS A 69 -19.53 4.56 7.81
C LYS A 69 -20.52 4.53 8.98
N ASN A 70 -20.20 5.24 10.06
CA ASN A 70 -21.07 5.36 11.23
C ASN A 70 -22.34 6.18 10.94
N SER A 71 -22.28 7.19 10.08
CA SER A 71 -23.47 7.98 9.67
C SER A 71 -24.40 7.28 8.69
N ARG A 72 -24.01 6.11 8.14
CA ARG A 72 -24.84 5.29 7.23
C ARG A 72 -25.53 4.12 7.94
N ASN A 73 -25.34 3.98 9.24
CA ASN A 73 -26.01 2.99 10.10
C ASN A 73 -27.16 3.62 10.88
#